data_AF-A0A495YQB3-F1
#
_entry.id   AF-A0A495YQB3-F1
#
_cell.length_a   1.000
_cell.length_b   1.000
_cell.length_c   1.000
_cell.angle_alpha   90.00
_cell.angle_beta   90.00
_cell.angle_gamma   90.00
#
_symmetry.space_group_name_H-M   'P 1'
#
loop_
_entity.id
_entity.type
_entity.pdbx_description
1 polymer ?
#
loop_
_entity_poly.entity_id
_entity_poly.type
_entity_poly.pdbx_seq_one_letter_code
_entity_poly.pdbx_strand_id
1 'polypeptide(L)'
;MPSKTTREAHAGTVGALISFMYDCRFGASDLTAATVSLALEYVYQPHPRFWRDFNVAFLVRALTLCVPDWRAAINSAGHASGGATRLLADIEEYVRVNAFDEANAEMLRSLPVHTRPTDGATAFEWLSAQLARKGMMEELELARRDGDVCGEGALDVLHCLEEAAAGRPIERTGTLVARVYRDAVVKGHAAH
;
A
#
# COMPACT_ATOMS: atom_id res chain seq x y z
N MET A 1 -4.18 18.64 -11.00
CA MET A 1 -5.52 18.00 -10.97
C MET A 1 -5.35 16.55 -11.41
N PRO A 2 -5.88 15.56 -10.66
CA PRO A 2 -5.77 14.15 -11.04
C PRO A 2 -6.56 13.87 -12.32
N SER A 3 -6.05 12.93 -13.13
CA SER A 3 -6.69 12.50 -14.38
C SER A 3 -8.08 11.87 -14.13
N LYS A 4 -8.92 11.75 -15.16
CA LYS A 4 -10.24 11.08 -15.03
C LYS A 4 -10.08 9.62 -14.57
N THR A 5 -9.11 8.91 -15.14
CA THR A 5 -8.76 7.52 -14.78
C THR A 5 -8.28 7.42 -13.34
N THR A 6 -7.47 8.38 -12.86
CA THR A 6 -7.03 8.45 -11.45
C THR A 6 -8.20 8.67 -10.48
N ARG A 7 -9.22 9.46 -10.87
CA ARG A 7 -10.42 9.66 -10.06
C ARG A 7 -11.33 8.44 -10.00
N GLU A 8 -11.38 7.66 -11.07
CA GLU A 8 -12.13 6.40 -11.13
C GLU A 8 -11.44 5.29 -10.33
N ALA A 9 -10.10 5.22 -10.38
CA ALA A 9 -9.27 4.28 -9.62
C ALA A 9 -9.47 4.38 -8.10
N HIS A 10 -9.53 5.59 -7.56
CA HIS A 10 -9.78 5.82 -6.13
C HIS A 10 -11.26 6.11 -5.80
N ALA A 11 -12.16 5.90 -6.76
CA ALA A 11 -13.59 6.03 -6.51
C ALA A 11 -14.00 4.97 -5.48
N GLY A 12 -14.55 5.42 -4.35
CA GLY A 12 -14.98 4.52 -3.28
C GLY A 12 -13.88 4.12 -2.29
N THR A 13 -12.61 4.52 -2.46
CA THR A 13 -11.52 4.20 -1.51
C THR A 13 -11.88 4.62 -0.08
N VAL A 14 -12.42 5.83 0.11
CA VAL A 14 -12.88 6.30 1.44
C VAL A 14 -13.98 5.40 2.00
N GLY A 15 -14.94 4.97 1.17
CA GLY A 15 -16.02 4.07 1.58
C GLY A 15 -15.51 2.69 1.97
N ALA A 16 -14.56 2.14 1.21
CA ALA A 16 -13.94 0.86 1.50
C ALA A 16 -13.08 0.91 2.79
N LEU A 17 -12.34 2.00 3.01
CA LEU A 17 -11.62 2.24 4.26
C LEU A 17 -12.57 2.30 5.45
N ILE A 18 -13.68 3.05 5.32
CA ILE A 18 -14.70 3.15 6.37
C ILE A 18 -15.30 1.77 6.67
N SER A 19 -15.67 1.01 5.63
CA SER A 19 -16.20 -0.35 5.80
C SER A 19 -15.22 -1.23 6.56
N PHE A 20 -13.95 -1.23 6.16
CA PHE A 20 -12.92 -2.02 6.84
C PHE A 20 -12.76 -1.62 8.30
N MET A 21 -12.61 -0.32 8.57
CA MET A 21 -12.43 0.19 9.93
C MET A 21 -13.64 -0.10 10.83
N TYR A 22 -14.85 -0.03 10.28
CA TYR A 22 -16.08 -0.35 11.00
C TYR A 22 -16.18 -1.84 11.31
N ASP A 23 -15.96 -2.69 10.30
CA ASP A 23 -16.00 -4.15 10.45
C ASP A 23 -14.92 -4.65 11.42
N CYS A 24 -13.78 -3.97 11.46
CA CYS A 24 -12.67 -4.25 12.38
C CYS A 24 -12.77 -3.51 13.73
N ARG A 25 -13.85 -2.73 13.96
CA ARG A 25 -14.09 -1.94 15.19
C ARG A 25 -12.93 -1.08 15.64
N PHE A 26 -12.31 -0.36 14.70
CA PHE A 26 -11.18 0.53 15.02
C PHE A 26 -11.57 1.53 16.12
N GLY A 27 -10.90 1.44 17.27
CA GLY A 27 -10.87 2.46 18.31
C GLY A 27 -9.54 3.21 18.31
N ALA A 28 -9.38 4.13 19.25
CA ALA A 28 -8.14 4.89 19.39
C ALA A 28 -6.91 3.98 19.57
N SER A 29 -7.03 2.94 20.40
CA SER A 29 -5.98 1.95 20.66
C SER A 29 -5.52 1.19 19.42
N ASP A 30 -6.41 1.08 18.42
CA ASP A 30 -6.16 0.35 17.18
C ASP A 30 -5.50 1.24 16.12
N LEU A 31 -5.18 2.50 16.42
CA LEU A 31 -4.54 3.42 15.47
C LEU A 31 -3.01 3.30 15.51
N THR A 32 -2.52 2.13 15.13
CA THR A 32 -1.09 1.85 14.95
C THR A 32 -0.74 1.85 13.46
N ALA A 33 0.55 2.00 13.14
CA ALA A 33 1.00 1.91 11.75
C ALA A 33 0.59 0.56 11.12
N ALA A 34 0.75 -0.55 11.85
CA ALA A 34 0.44 -1.89 11.35
C ALA A 34 -1.04 -2.08 10.99
N THR A 35 -1.96 -1.71 11.89
CA THR A 35 -3.41 -1.83 11.68
C THR A 35 -3.91 -0.90 10.59
N VAL A 36 -3.36 0.32 10.52
CA VAL A 36 -3.71 1.27 9.45
C VAL A 36 -3.15 0.81 8.09
N SER A 37 -1.95 0.21 8.04
CA SER A 37 -1.43 -0.42 6.83
C SER A 37 -2.31 -1.58 6.36
N LEU A 38 -2.91 -2.38 7.25
CA LEU A 38 -3.90 -3.39 6.85
C LEU A 38 -5.12 -2.78 6.17
N ALA A 39 -5.60 -1.63 6.64
CA ALA A 39 -6.70 -0.93 5.99
C ALA A 39 -6.31 -0.44 4.59
N LEU A 40 -5.06 0.00 4.40
CA LEU A 40 -4.53 0.37 3.07
C LEU A 40 -4.42 -0.85 2.14
N GLU A 41 -3.89 -1.98 2.64
CA GLU A 41 -3.82 -3.23 1.88
C GLU A 41 -5.19 -3.79 1.49
N TYR A 42 -6.21 -3.58 2.33
CA TYR A 42 -7.58 -3.97 2.04
C TYR A 42 -8.16 -3.20 0.84
N VAL A 43 -7.84 -1.91 0.71
CA VAL A 43 -8.35 -1.06 -0.37
C VAL A 43 -7.47 -1.06 -1.60
N TYR A 44 -6.33 -1.75 -1.56
CA TYR A 44 -5.44 -1.92 -2.71
C TYR A 44 -6.19 -2.52 -3.90
N GLN A 45 -6.00 -1.93 -5.07
CA GLN A 45 -6.45 -2.48 -6.34
C GLN A 45 -5.24 -2.66 -7.26
N PRO A 46 -5.04 -3.85 -7.86
CA PRO A 46 -3.88 -4.13 -8.70
C PRO A 46 -4.00 -3.53 -10.10
N HIS A 47 -4.02 -2.20 -10.17
CA HIS A 47 -3.92 -1.45 -11.43
C HIS A 47 -2.73 -0.48 -11.38
N PRO A 48 -2.19 -0.07 -12.53
CA PRO A 48 -1.06 0.87 -12.55
C PRO A 48 -1.38 2.17 -11.82
N ARG A 49 -0.37 2.75 -11.19
CA ARG A 49 -0.44 4.02 -10.45
C ARG A 49 -1.35 4.05 -9.23
N PHE A 50 -1.87 2.91 -8.72
CA PHE A 50 -2.72 2.92 -7.54
C PHE A 50 -2.00 3.59 -6.36
N TRP A 51 -0.78 3.16 -6.05
CA TRP A 51 -0.04 3.69 -4.91
C TRP A 51 0.52 5.08 -5.19
N ARG A 52 1.02 5.29 -6.42
CA ARG A 52 1.56 6.59 -6.84
C ARG A 52 0.54 7.72 -6.83
N ASP A 53 -0.73 7.40 -7.10
CA ASP A 53 -1.82 8.37 -7.10
C ASP A 53 -2.62 8.36 -5.77
N PHE A 54 -2.28 7.48 -4.82
CA PHE A 54 -2.95 7.40 -3.53
C PHE A 54 -2.74 8.68 -2.71
N ASN A 55 -3.84 9.28 -2.24
CA ASN A 55 -3.80 10.46 -1.41
C ASN A 55 -4.11 10.11 0.05
N VAL A 56 -3.16 10.35 0.96
CA VAL A 56 -3.31 10.12 2.41
C VAL A 56 -4.51 10.88 3.01
N ALA A 57 -5.00 11.94 2.36
CA ALA A 57 -6.24 12.60 2.74
C ALA A 57 -7.47 11.67 2.71
N PHE A 58 -7.48 10.62 1.87
CA PHE A 58 -8.53 9.61 1.88
C PHE A 58 -8.57 8.85 3.22
N LEU A 59 -7.39 8.46 3.72
CA LEU A 59 -7.25 7.81 5.02
C LEU A 59 -7.64 8.77 6.15
N VAL A 60 -7.12 10.00 6.16
CA VAL A 60 -7.46 11.00 7.18
C VAL A 60 -8.96 11.23 7.26
N ARG A 61 -9.65 11.29 6.11
CA ARG A 61 -11.11 11.42 6.06
C ARG A 61 -11.81 10.20 6.65
N ALA A 62 -11.37 8.98 6.33
CA ALA A 62 -11.94 7.76 6.90
C ALA A 62 -11.74 7.70 8.42
N LEU A 63 -10.54 7.99 8.91
CA LEU A 63 -10.24 8.06 10.34
C LEU A 63 -11.11 9.06 11.08
N THR A 64 -11.29 10.27 10.54
CA THR A 64 -12.16 11.29 11.15
C THR A 64 -13.62 10.86 11.21
N LEU A 65 -14.10 10.02 10.28
CA LEU A 65 -15.47 9.52 10.29
C LEU A 65 -15.67 8.31 11.20
N CYS A 66 -14.67 7.43 11.31
CA CYS A 66 -14.76 6.20 12.10
C CYS A 66 -14.36 6.40 13.58
N VAL A 67 -13.39 7.27 13.84
CA VAL A 67 -12.82 7.50 15.18
C VAL A 67 -12.87 9.00 15.48
N PRO A 68 -13.94 9.48 16.16
CA PRO A 68 -14.04 10.87 16.58
C PRO A 68 -12.82 11.29 17.42
N ASP A 69 -12.32 12.50 17.17
CA ASP A 69 -11.16 13.07 17.87
C ASP A 69 -9.90 12.20 17.90
N TRP A 70 -9.73 11.32 16.90
CA TRP A 70 -8.63 10.36 16.84
C TRP A 70 -7.25 11.00 17.07
N ARG A 71 -7.02 12.22 16.55
CA ARG A 71 -5.77 12.96 16.76
C ARG A 71 -5.49 13.24 18.23
N ALA A 72 -6.50 13.67 18.98
CA ALA A 72 -6.35 13.92 20.41
C ALA A 72 -6.11 12.60 21.15
N ALA A 73 -6.85 11.56 20.79
CA ALA A 73 -6.74 10.24 21.42
C ALA A 73 -5.33 9.63 21.27
N ILE A 74 -4.76 9.65 20.06
CA ILE A 74 -3.42 9.07 19.83
C ILE A 74 -2.27 9.96 20.29
N ASN A 75 -2.51 11.26 20.50
CA ASN A 75 -1.53 12.17 21.10
C ASN A 75 -1.46 12.03 22.63
N SER A 76 -2.34 11.23 23.22
CA SER A 76 -2.28 10.92 24.65
C SER A 76 -0.98 10.19 25.01
N ALA A 77 -0.46 10.46 26.21
CA ALA A 77 0.78 9.85 26.69
C ALA A 77 0.62 8.32 26.78
N GLY A 78 1.61 7.59 26.26
CA GLY A 78 1.64 6.13 26.28
C GLY A 78 0.96 5.44 25.08
N HIS A 79 0.43 6.19 24.11
CA HIS A 79 -0.11 5.61 22.90
C HIS A 79 0.98 4.97 22.02
N ALA A 80 0.72 3.76 21.50
CA ALA A 80 1.70 2.96 20.76
C ALA A 80 2.18 3.60 19.44
N SER A 81 1.43 4.55 18.89
CA SER A 81 1.76 5.23 17.63
C SER A 81 2.81 6.33 17.76
N GLY A 82 3.17 6.74 18.99
CA GLY A 82 4.03 7.91 19.20
C GLY A 82 3.39 9.25 18.79
N GLY A 83 2.06 9.30 18.70
CA GLY A 83 1.28 10.48 18.30
C GLY A 83 0.80 10.47 16.85
N ALA A 84 -0.01 11.47 16.50
CA ALA A 84 -0.64 11.61 15.18
C ALA A 84 0.35 11.92 14.07
N THR A 85 1.31 12.79 14.35
CA THR A 85 2.35 13.15 13.37
C THR A 85 3.19 11.94 13.01
N ARG A 86 3.59 11.13 14.01
CA ARG A 86 4.39 9.93 13.76
C ARG A 86 3.61 8.88 12.98
N LEU A 87 2.37 8.60 13.38
CA LEU A 87 1.50 7.68 12.66
C LEU A 87 1.36 8.07 11.18
N LEU A 88 1.06 9.33 10.89
CA LEU A 88 0.91 9.79 9.51
C LEU A 88 2.22 9.69 8.72
N ALA A 89 3.36 10.00 9.34
CA ALA A 89 4.67 9.83 8.69
C ALA A 89 4.96 8.35 8.36
N ASP A 90 4.64 7.41 9.26
CA ASP A 90 4.81 5.97 9.01
C ASP A 90 3.90 5.48 7.87
N ILE A 91 2.69 6.03 7.75
CA ILE A 91 1.76 5.72 6.65
C ILE A 91 2.19 6.36 5.33
N GLU A 92 2.68 7.60 5.36
CA GLU A 92 3.25 8.24 4.18
C GLU A 92 4.44 7.45 3.65
N GLU A 93 5.33 6.98 4.53
CA GLU A 93 6.43 6.10 4.16
C GLU A 93 5.92 4.77 3.57
N TYR A 94 4.90 4.17 4.18
CA TYR A 94 4.28 2.95 3.67
C TYR A 94 3.76 3.13 2.23
N VAL A 95 3.01 4.21 1.97
CA VAL A 95 2.49 4.52 0.63
C VAL A 95 3.64 4.80 -0.34
N ARG A 96 4.69 5.51 0.11
CA ARG A 96 5.87 5.84 -0.70
C ARG A 96 6.64 4.59 -1.15
N VAL A 97 6.86 3.63 -0.26
CA VAL A 97 7.53 2.36 -0.58
C VAL A 97 6.72 1.57 -1.61
N ASN A 98 5.41 1.43 -1.39
CA ASN A 98 4.55 0.72 -2.35
C ASN A 98 4.45 1.43 -3.71
N ALA A 99 4.47 2.76 -3.73
CA ALA A 99 4.51 3.55 -4.96
C ALA A 99 5.84 3.38 -5.71
N PHE A 100 6.94 3.19 -4.99
CA PHE A 100 8.24 2.90 -5.55
C PHE A 100 8.29 1.50 -6.19
N ASP A 101 7.82 0.47 -5.48
CA ASP A 101 7.70 -0.90 -6.02
C ASP A 101 6.81 -0.93 -7.26
N GLU A 102 5.69 -0.20 -7.24
CA GLU A 102 4.79 -0.05 -8.37
C GLU A 102 5.45 0.63 -9.58
N ALA A 103 6.24 1.68 -9.36
CA ALA A 103 7.00 2.34 -10.43
C ALA A 103 8.05 1.38 -11.04
N ASN A 104 8.72 0.60 -10.20
CA ASN A 104 9.68 -0.41 -10.65
C ASN A 104 9.00 -1.53 -11.44
N ALA A 105 7.85 -2.02 -10.96
CA ALA A 105 7.03 -3.00 -11.66
C ALA A 105 6.57 -2.50 -13.04
N GLU A 106 6.15 -1.25 -13.15
CA GLU A 106 5.80 -0.63 -14.44
C GLU A 106 7.01 -0.58 -15.40
N MET A 107 8.22 -0.30 -14.89
CA MET A 107 9.43 -0.35 -15.71
C MET A 107 9.74 -1.77 -16.20
N LEU A 108 9.66 -2.78 -15.33
CA LEU A 108 9.84 -4.19 -15.72
C LEU A 108 8.78 -4.63 -16.73
N ARG A 109 7.53 -4.20 -16.56
CA ARG A 109 6.43 -4.52 -17.48
C ARG A 109 6.67 -4.01 -18.90
N SER A 110 7.42 -2.91 -19.05
CA SER A 110 7.77 -2.33 -20.36
C SER A 110 8.75 -3.18 -21.17
N LEU A 111 9.41 -4.15 -20.54
CA LEU A 111 10.30 -5.10 -21.21
C LEU A 111 9.50 -6.18 -21.97
N PRO A 112 10.05 -6.73 -23.07
CA PRO A 112 9.58 -7.98 -23.63
C PRO A 112 9.55 -9.10 -22.58
N VAL A 113 8.47 -9.90 -22.56
CA VAL A 113 8.24 -10.95 -21.54
C VAL A 113 9.44 -11.87 -21.36
N HIS A 114 10.03 -12.33 -22.47
CA HIS A 114 11.15 -13.28 -22.47
C HIS A 114 12.49 -12.69 -21.97
N THR A 115 12.57 -11.37 -21.77
CA THR A 115 13.77 -10.70 -21.25
C THR A 115 13.57 -10.17 -19.82
N ARG A 116 12.40 -10.38 -19.22
CA ARG A 116 12.13 -9.89 -17.87
C ARG A 116 12.92 -10.72 -16.85
N PRO A 117 13.50 -10.05 -15.84
CA PRO A 117 14.02 -10.74 -14.67
C PRO A 117 12.96 -11.64 -14.04
N THR A 118 13.38 -12.79 -13.52
CA THR A 118 12.50 -13.79 -12.88
C THR A 118 12.80 -13.96 -11.39
N ASP A 119 13.81 -13.27 -10.87
CA ASP A 119 14.25 -13.31 -9.48
C ASP A 119 14.64 -11.90 -9.01
N GLY A 120 14.60 -11.70 -7.69
CA GLY A 120 14.83 -10.39 -7.07
C GLY A 120 16.21 -9.81 -7.34
N ALA A 121 17.27 -10.63 -7.35
CA ALA A 121 18.62 -10.16 -7.59
C ALA A 121 18.80 -9.62 -9.02
N THR A 122 18.37 -10.38 -10.03
CA THR A 122 18.43 -9.96 -11.43
C THR A 122 17.53 -8.73 -11.68
N ALA A 123 16.37 -8.67 -11.00
CA ALA A 123 15.48 -7.51 -11.08
C ALA A 123 16.13 -6.26 -10.48
N PHE A 124 16.73 -6.37 -9.30
CA PHE A 124 17.43 -5.28 -8.62
C PHE A 124 18.60 -4.74 -9.45
N GLU A 125 19.43 -5.62 -10.03
CA GLU A 125 20.54 -5.19 -10.89
C GLU A 125 20.04 -4.39 -12.10
N TRP A 126 19.02 -4.92 -12.78
CA TRP A 126 18.42 -4.25 -13.93
C TRP A 126 17.78 -2.90 -13.54
N LEU A 127 17.00 -2.86 -12.46
CA LEU A 127 16.34 -1.66 -11.97
C LEU A 127 17.35 -0.59 -11.57
N SER A 128 18.40 -0.96 -10.83
CA SER A 128 19.47 -0.05 -10.43
C SER A 128 20.16 0.58 -11.64
N ALA A 129 20.47 -0.23 -12.66
CA ALA A 129 21.04 0.27 -13.90
C ALA A 129 20.10 1.24 -14.63
N GLN A 130 18.79 0.97 -14.62
CA GLN A 130 17.81 1.84 -15.27
C GLN A 130 17.55 3.14 -14.52
N LEU A 131 17.46 3.09 -13.18
CA LEU A 131 17.32 4.27 -12.33
C LEU A 131 18.53 5.20 -12.50
N ALA A 132 19.74 4.64 -12.50
CA ALA A 132 20.97 5.39 -12.79
C ALA A 132 20.95 6.03 -14.18
N ARG A 133 20.55 5.29 -15.23
CA ARG A 133 20.42 5.82 -16.60
C ARG A 133 19.39 6.94 -16.72
N LYS A 134 18.33 6.91 -15.92
CA LYS A 134 17.27 7.92 -15.88
C LYS A 134 17.60 9.11 -14.98
N GLY A 135 18.71 9.09 -14.25
CA GLY A 135 19.09 10.14 -13.29
C GLY A 135 18.22 10.17 -12.03
N MET A 136 17.52 9.08 -11.73
CA MET A 136 16.61 8.95 -10.58
C MET A 136 17.41 8.55 -9.34
N MET A 137 18.20 9.49 -8.81
CA MET A 137 19.21 9.21 -7.79
C MET A 137 18.62 8.88 -6.42
N GLU A 138 17.50 9.51 -6.03
CA GLU A 138 16.84 9.22 -4.75
C GLU A 138 16.27 7.80 -4.74
N GLU A 139 15.62 7.42 -5.84
CA GLU A 139 15.10 6.07 -6.08
C GLU A 139 16.21 5.03 -6.17
N LEU A 140 17.36 5.38 -6.75
CA LEU A 140 18.52 4.50 -6.81
C LEU A 140 19.10 4.22 -5.42
N GLU A 141 19.24 5.25 -4.58
CA GLU A 141 19.73 5.06 -3.20
C GLU A 141 18.75 4.24 -2.36
N LEU A 142 17.44 4.42 -2.58
CA LEU A 142 16.41 3.58 -2.00
C LEU A 142 16.56 2.12 -2.44
N ALA A 143 16.67 1.87 -3.75
CA ALA A 143 16.89 0.52 -4.29
C ALA A 143 18.12 -0.13 -3.67
N ARG A 144 19.24 0.60 -3.56
CA ARG A 144 20.50 0.11 -3.02
C ARG A 144 20.44 -0.25 -1.55
N ARG A 145 19.68 0.52 -0.77
CA ARG A 145 19.46 0.25 0.65
C ARG A 145 18.71 -1.06 0.85
N ASP A 146 17.73 -1.32 -0.02
CA ASP A 146 16.84 -2.47 0.11
C ASP A 146 17.39 -3.72 -0.61
N GLY A 147 18.29 -3.56 -1.58
CA GLY A 147 18.99 -4.66 -2.24
C GLY A 147 18.06 -5.53 -3.11
N ASP A 148 18.20 -6.85 -3.00
CA ASP A 148 17.36 -7.82 -3.72
C ASP A 148 15.87 -7.71 -3.35
N VAL A 149 15.55 -7.29 -2.13
CA VAL A 149 14.15 -7.04 -1.68
C VAL A 149 13.44 -6.01 -2.57
N CYS A 150 14.16 -5.00 -3.09
CA CYS A 150 13.60 -4.05 -4.06
C CYS A 150 13.15 -4.75 -5.35
N GLY A 151 13.96 -5.71 -5.83
CA GLY A 151 13.62 -6.52 -6.99
C GLY A 151 12.45 -7.46 -6.73
N GLU A 152 12.40 -8.10 -5.55
CA GLU A 152 11.27 -8.95 -5.14
C GLU A 152 9.97 -8.16 -5.07
N GLY A 153 9.96 -6.99 -4.42
CA GLY A 153 8.79 -6.12 -4.34
C GLY A 153 8.27 -5.70 -5.71
N ALA A 154 9.17 -5.33 -6.63
CA ALA A 154 8.81 -4.99 -8.00
C ALA A 154 8.21 -6.18 -8.79
N LEU A 155 8.74 -7.39 -8.59
CA LEU A 155 8.23 -8.61 -9.25
C LEU A 155 6.87 -9.02 -8.69
N ASP A 156 6.66 -8.91 -7.38
CA ASP A 156 5.37 -9.18 -6.74
C ASP A 156 4.27 -8.24 -7.27
N VAL A 157 4.57 -6.94 -7.38
CA VAL A 157 3.63 -5.97 -7.94
C VAL A 157 3.43 -6.21 -9.44
N LEU A 158 4.48 -6.53 -10.20
CA LEU A 158 4.35 -6.89 -11.62
C LEU A 158 3.39 -8.06 -11.81
N HIS A 159 3.56 -9.14 -11.03
CA HIS A 159 2.69 -10.30 -11.06
C HIS A 159 1.22 -9.91 -10.82
N CYS A 160 0.95 -9.12 -9.77
CA CYS A 160 -0.39 -8.62 -9.47
C CYS A 160 -1.00 -7.83 -10.64
N LEU A 161 -0.22 -6.93 -11.26
CA LEU A 161 -0.66 -6.11 -12.38
C LEU A 161 -0.99 -6.92 -13.64
N GLU A 162 -0.23 -7.98 -13.91
CA GLU A 162 -0.42 -8.84 -15.08
C GLU A 162 -1.63 -9.75 -14.94
N GLU A 163 -1.81 -10.30 -13.75
CA GLU A 163 -2.90 -11.20 -13.42
C GLU A 163 -4.23 -10.46 -13.40
N ALA A 164 -4.24 -9.25 -12.82
CA ALA A 164 -5.38 -8.34 -12.91
C ALA A 164 -5.71 -7.94 -14.36
N ALA A 165 -4.69 -7.65 -15.18
CA ALA A 165 -4.89 -7.34 -16.59
C ALA A 165 -5.47 -8.51 -17.40
N ALA A 166 -5.23 -9.75 -16.96
CA ALA A 166 -5.82 -10.96 -17.52
C ALA A 166 -7.22 -11.28 -16.94
N GLY A 167 -7.77 -10.42 -16.08
CA GLY A 167 -9.05 -10.63 -15.41
C GLY A 167 -9.03 -11.73 -14.35
N ARG A 168 -7.84 -12.18 -13.92
CA ARG A 168 -7.71 -13.18 -12.87
C ARG A 168 -7.68 -12.49 -11.50
N PRO A 169 -8.45 -13.01 -10.53
CA PRO A 169 -8.39 -12.48 -9.17
C PRO A 169 -7.04 -12.88 -8.57
N ILE A 170 -6.17 -11.90 -8.35
CA ILE A 170 -5.00 -12.06 -7.49
C ILE A 170 -5.13 -11.14 -6.29
N GLU A 171 -4.87 -11.73 -5.13
CA GLU A 171 -4.70 -11.02 -3.88
C GLU A 171 -3.21 -11.07 -3.52
N ARG A 172 -2.58 -9.90 -3.46
CA ARG A 172 -1.27 -9.73 -2.82
C ARG A 172 -1.37 -10.25 -1.39
N THR A 173 -0.27 -10.79 -0.85
CA THR A 173 -0.22 -11.29 0.54
C THR A 173 -0.80 -10.29 1.55
N GLY A 174 -0.47 -9.00 1.43
CA GLY A 174 -1.03 -7.96 2.30
C GLY A 174 -2.56 -7.86 2.22
N THR A 175 -3.12 -7.85 1.01
CA THR A 175 -4.58 -7.85 0.79
C THR A 175 -5.25 -9.09 1.38
N LEU A 176 -4.65 -10.27 1.21
CA LEU A 176 -5.16 -11.51 1.80
C LEU A 176 -5.16 -11.44 3.33
N VAL A 177 -4.05 -11.00 3.93
CA VAL A 177 -3.94 -10.84 5.38
C VAL A 177 -4.98 -9.85 5.91
N ALA A 178 -5.19 -8.72 5.22
CA ALA A 178 -6.21 -7.75 5.61
C ALA A 178 -7.63 -8.34 5.57
N ARG A 179 -7.96 -9.13 4.54
CA ARG A 179 -9.26 -9.82 4.44
C ARG A 179 -9.44 -10.86 5.54
N VAL A 180 -8.43 -11.71 5.77
CA VAL A 180 -8.45 -12.71 6.84
C VAL A 180 -8.61 -12.06 8.21
N TYR A 181 -7.91 -10.96 8.47
CA TYR A 181 -8.05 -10.17 9.69
C TYR A 181 -9.50 -9.67 9.87
N ARG A 182 -10.06 -9.02 8.84
CA ARG A 182 -11.45 -8.54 8.86
C ARG A 182 -12.43 -9.68 9.13
N ASP A 183 -12.30 -10.79 8.42
CA ASP A 183 -13.17 -11.95 8.56
C ASP A 183 -13.09 -12.57 9.95
N ALA A 184 -11.90 -12.62 10.54
CA ALA A 184 -11.71 -13.12 11.91
C ALA A 184 -12.40 -12.22 12.94
N VAL A 185 -12.26 -10.89 12.81
CA VAL A 185 -12.91 -9.93 13.70
C VAL A 185 -14.43 -10.01 13.56
N VAL A 186 -14.96 -10.00 12.33
CA VAL A 186 -16.41 -10.12 12.06
C VAL A 186 -17.00 -11.44 12.57
N LYS A 187 -16.32 -12.57 12.38
CA LYS A 187 -16.76 -13.87 12.93
C LYS A 187 -16.75 -13.87 14.46
N GLY A 188 -15.73 -13.26 15.07
CA GLY A 188 -15.69 -13.04 16.51
C GLY A 188 -16.89 -12.26 17.04
N HIS A 189 -17.45 -11.36 16.24
CA HIS A 189 -18.68 -10.63 16.61
C HIS A 189 -19.93 -11.49 16.59
N ALA A 190 -20.02 -12.49 15.71
CA ALA A 190 -21.20 -13.36 15.60
C ALA A 190 -21.22 -14.47 16.68
N ALA A 191 -20.12 -14.66 17.41
CA ALA A 191 -19.99 -15.66 18.46
C ALA A 191 -20.34 -15.15 19.87
N HIS A 192 -20.72 -13.87 19.99
CA HIS A 192 -21.09 -13.18 21.23
C HIS A 192 -22.45 -12.48 21.07
#